data_AF-A0A1S8TSL2-F1
#
_entry.id   AF-A0A1S8TSL2-F1
#
_cell.length_a   1.000
_cell.length_b   1.000
_cell.length_c   1.000
_cell.angle_alpha   90.00
_cell.angle_beta   90.00
_cell.angle_gamma   90.00
#
_symmetry.space_group_name_H-M   'P 1'
#
loop_
_entity.id
_entity.type
_entity.pdbx_description
1 polymer ?
#
loop_
_entity_poly.entity_id
_entity_poly.type
_entity_poly.pdbx_seq_one_letter_code
_entity_poly.pdbx_strand_id
1 'polypeptide(L)'
;METKLGFRHKFAYSFFDFSAYKDFLKQGLGRSILYIFLVTLIFSTLTNFKDVALITSEISTMQNNLVETAPDFELKDGLLTVDSKETIYYKHTGDLLFDFVSEYASIFNKMTLLNSETSDTGDTSESIGLEDVGTDEEDDKPNYYMIIVDTTGKTNSSVLANYKDGIFIDSNGFFVKKNYRTIGNASFSDFNSLYVNNEVFLSELSGLKIILPITIMLFKPIFNFCDNLIIVFLFFGPLTLLLGSLMKVKLNYSRSCTLSFYAMTLPLLLQSLLLIAGIYVDYFSVIFYMVTLLYCGLAINELKDTNKSNLNLMK
;
A
#
# COMPACT_ATOMS: atom_id res chain seq x y z
N MET A 1 3.56 -43.15 8.40
CA MET A 1 2.37 -42.43 8.92
C MET A 1 2.55 -40.97 8.55
N GLU A 2 1.74 -40.43 7.63
CA GLU A 2 1.83 -39.02 7.25
C GLU A 2 1.39 -38.15 8.43
N THR A 3 2.34 -37.55 9.15
CA THR A 3 2.02 -36.55 10.17
C THR A 3 1.56 -35.28 9.45
N LYS A 4 0.25 -35.10 9.36
CA LYS A 4 -0.37 -33.87 8.85
C LYS A 4 0.01 -32.70 9.77
N LEU A 5 1.01 -31.93 9.37
CA LEU A 5 1.49 -30.78 10.15
C LEU A 5 0.42 -29.69 10.23
N GLY A 6 -0.01 -29.38 11.47
CA GLY A 6 -0.89 -28.24 11.74
C GLY A 6 -0.18 -26.88 11.53
N PHE A 7 -0.94 -25.79 11.47
CA PHE A 7 -0.40 -24.43 11.21
C PHE A 7 0.78 -24.07 12.12
N ARG A 8 0.68 -24.29 13.42
CA ARG A 8 1.74 -23.95 14.40
C ARG A 8 3.06 -24.64 14.10
N HIS A 9 3.02 -25.92 13.74
CA HIS A 9 4.21 -26.67 13.36
C HIS A 9 4.81 -26.13 12.07
N LYS A 10 3.98 -25.89 11.05
CA LYS A 10 4.45 -25.31 9.79
C LYS A 10 5.08 -23.94 10.01
N PHE A 11 4.45 -23.10 10.83
CA PHE A 11 4.96 -21.79 11.18
C PHE A 11 6.33 -21.88 11.84
N ALA A 12 6.47 -22.64 12.92
CA ALA A 12 7.76 -22.82 13.61
C ALA A 12 8.82 -23.42 12.68
N TYR A 13 8.49 -24.49 11.96
CA TYR A 13 9.44 -25.23 11.14
C TYR A 13 9.89 -24.44 9.89
N SER A 14 9.05 -23.55 9.35
CA SER A 14 9.46 -22.67 8.25
C SER A 14 10.67 -21.80 8.57
N PHE A 15 10.92 -21.49 9.86
CA PHE A 15 12.05 -20.66 10.28
C PHE A 15 13.39 -21.42 10.34
N PHE A 16 13.40 -22.69 10.73
CA PHE A 16 14.65 -23.38 11.09
C PHE A 16 14.72 -24.88 10.75
N ASP A 17 13.62 -25.53 10.35
CA ASP A 17 13.62 -26.95 9.99
C ASP A 17 13.48 -27.14 8.48
N PHE A 18 14.62 -27.15 7.78
CA PHE A 18 14.67 -27.38 6.33
C PHE A 18 14.27 -28.80 5.93
N SER A 19 14.35 -29.77 6.84
CA SER A 19 13.88 -31.14 6.57
C SER A 19 12.35 -31.20 6.46
N ALA A 20 11.64 -30.38 7.25
CA ALA A 20 10.18 -30.28 7.20
C ALA A 20 9.63 -29.80 5.85
N TYR A 21 10.44 -29.14 5.01
CA TYR A 21 10.02 -28.69 3.67
C TYR A 21 9.63 -29.87 2.75
N LYS A 22 10.15 -31.08 3.01
CA LYS A 22 9.68 -32.32 2.35
C LYS A 22 8.20 -32.59 2.64
N ASP A 23 7.78 -32.38 3.87
CA ASP A 23 6.39 -32.61 4.31
C ASP A 23 5.47 -31.45 3.90
N PHE A 24 6.02 -30.24 3.77
CA PHE A 24 5.32 -29.11 3.17
C PHE A 24 4.96 -29.38 1.71
N LEU A 25 5.89 -29.95 0.94
CA LEU A 25 5.67 -30.31 -0.47
C LEU A 25 4.59 -31.37 -0.65
N LYS A 26 4.43 -32.32 0.29
CA LYS A 26 3.39 -33.34 0.25
C LYS A 26 1.97 -32.76 0.41
N GLN A 27 1.83 -31.60 1.07
CA GLN A 27 0.54 -30.95 1.29
C GLN A 27 0.00 -30.19 0.07
N GLY A 28 0.87 -29.84 -0.88
CA GLY A 28 0.52 -29.17 -2.13
C GLY A 28 0.27 -27.66 -2.02
N LEU A 29 0.09 -27.03 -3.18
CA LEU A 29 0.05 -25.57 -3.37
C LEU A 29 -1.13 -24.88 -2.66
N GLY A 30 -2.34 -25.46 -2.70
CA GLY A 30 -3.50 -24.82 -2.04
C GLY A 30 -3.30 -24.67 -0.53
N ARG A 31 -2.61 -25.62 0.11
CA ARG A 31 -2.30 -25.57 1.55
C ARG A 31 -1.18 -24.59 1.89
N SER A 32 -0.27 -24.32 0.97
CA SER A 32 0.77 -23.28 1.15
C SER A 32 0.20 -21.88 0.93
N ILE A 33 -0.73 -21.70 -0.02
CA ILE A 33 -1.48 -20.44 -0.20
C ILE A 33 -2.27 -20.09 1.07
N LEU A 34 -3.02 -21.04 1.63
CA LEU A 34 -3.73 -20.81 2.89
C LEU A 34 -2.77 -20.53 4.06
N TYR A 35 -1.62 -21.20 4.08
CA TYR A 35 -0.59 -20.95 5.09
C TYR A 35 -0.08 -19.51 5.00
N ILE A 36 0.32 -19.05 3.81
CA ILE A 36 0.88 -17.71 3.67
C ILE A 36 -0.17 -16.63 3.88
N PHE A 37 -1.44 -16.89 3.55
CA PHE A 37 -2.55 -16.01 3.94
C PHE A 37 -2.59 -15.79 5.45
N LEU A 38 -2.55 -16.86 6.24
CA LEU A 38 -2.58 -16.77 7.70
C LEU A 38 -1.33 -16.09 8.27
N VAL A 39 -0.14 -16.38 7.73
CA VAL A 39 1.11 -15.72 8.14
C VAL A 39 1.07 -14.22 7.83
N THR A 40 0.65 -13.86 6.61
CA THR A 40 0.52 -12.45 6.19
C THR A 40 -0.51 -11.72 7.02
N LEU A 41 -1.63 -12.37 7.36
CA LEU A 41 -2.66 -11.80 8.22
C LEU A 41 -2.08 -11.47 9.60
N ILE A 42 -1.40 -12.41 10.26
CA ILE A 42 -0.79 -12.20 11.58
C ILE A 42 0.19 -11.02 11.54
N PHE A 43 1.13 -11.05 10.59
CA PHE A 43 2.19 -10.06 10.52
C PHE A 43 1.70 -8.68 10.08
N SER A 44 0.78 -8.61 9.12
CA SER A 44 0.22 -7.34 8.66
C SER A 44 -0.63 -6.69 9.77
N THR A 45 -1.49 -7.45 10.44
CA THR A 45 -2.29 -6.91 11.54
C THR A 45 -1.42 -6.36 12.67
N LEU A 46 -0.29 -7.00 12.99
CA LEU A 46 0.66 -6.47 13.98
C LEU A 46 1.28 -5.14 13.54
N THR A 47 1.62 -4.98 12.26
CA THR A 47 2.18 -3.73 11.73
C THR A 47 1.15 -2.61 11.60
N ASN A 48 -0.15 -2.93 11.49
CA ASN A 48 -1.20 -1.94 11.24
C ASN A 48 -1.41 -0.95 12.39
N PHE A 49 -1.07 -1.31 13.63
CA PHE A 49 -1.26 -0.42 14.78
C PHE A 49 -0.53 0.91 14.63
N LYS A 50 0.64 0.90 13.98
CA LYS A 50 1.42 2.11 13.72
C LYS A 50 0.69 3.04 12.76
N ASP A 51 0.21 2.52 11.64
CA ASP A 51 -0.52 3.30 10.64
C ASP A 51 -1.84 3.84 11.19
N VAL A 52 -2.54 3.03 12.00
CA VAL A 52 -3.75 3.45 12.71
C VAL A 52 -3.44 4.61 13.66
N ALA A 53 -2.38 4.51 14.46
CA ALA A 53 -1.99 5.60 15.35
C ALA A 53 -1.63 6.88 14.58
N LEU A 54 -0.92 6.72 13.46
CA LEU A 54 -0.48 7.82 12.60
C LEU A 54 -1.67 8.52 11.93
N ILE A 55 -2.59 7.78 11.27
CA ILE A 55 -3.76 8.38 10.61
C ILE A 55 -4.69 9.06 11.61
N THR A 56 -4.91 8.46 12.79
CA THR A 56 -5.73 9.07 13.84
C THR A 56 -5.08 10.36 14.38
N SER A 57 -3.76 10.40 14.48
CA SER A 57 -3.01 11.59 14.87
C SER A 57 -3.12 12.69 13.82
N GLU A 58 -2.92 12.39 12.54
CA GLU A 58 -3.03 13.37 11.45
C GLU A 58 -4.44 13.98 11.38
N ILE A 59 -5.49 13.15 11.44
CA ILE A 59 -6.88 13.65 11.46
C ILE A 59 -7.15 14.50 12.71
N SER A 60 -6.58 14.14 13.87
CA SER A 60 -6.74 14.94 15.09
C SER A 60 -6.06 16.29 14.99
N THR A 61 -4.86 16.34 14.43
CA THR A 61 -4.15 17.59 14.14
C THR A 61 -4.97 18.45 13.16
N MET A 62 -5.51 17.87 12.10
CA MET A 62 -6.35 18.60 11.14
C MET A 62 -7.61 19.16 11.81
N GLN A 63 -8.30 18.34 12.62
CA GLN A 63 -9.50 18.77 13.34
C GLN A 63 -9.21 19.92 14.31
N ASN A 64 -8.14 19.82 15.11
CA ASN A 64 -7.77 20.89 16.05
C ASN A 64 -7.44 22.19 15.32
N ASN A 65 -6.68 22.12 14.22
CA ASN A 65 -6.36 23.31 13.43
C ASN A 65 -7.61 23.97 12.83
N LEU A 66 -8.58 23.19 12.38
CA LEU A 66 -9.84 23.73 11.86
C LEU A 66 -10.64 24.45 12.95
N VAL A 67 -10.70 23.88 14.16
CA VAL A 67 -11.39 24.51 15.29
C VAL A 67 -10.71 25.81 15.72
N GLU A 68 -9.37 25.84 15.70
CA GLU A 68 -8.61 26.98 16.22
C GLU A 68 -8.43 28.12 15.23
N THR A 69 -8.32 27.81 13.93
CA THR A 69 -7.78 28.77 12.94
C THR A 69 -8.58 28.91 11.65
N ALA A 70 -9.48 27.98 11.33
CA ALA A 70 -10.20 28.05 10.06
C ALA A 70 -11.34 29.08 10.13
N PRO A 71 -11.48 29.95 9.10
CA PRO A 71 -12.65 30.82 8.99
C PRO A 71 -13.92 30.00 8.75
N ASP A 72 -15.06 30.66 8.94
CA ASP A 72 -16.35 30.07 8.59
C ASP A 72 -16.43 29.82 7.08
N PHE A 73 -16.99 28.67 6.70
CA PHE A 73 -17.19 28.30 5.31
C PHE A 73 -18.49 27.52 5.14
N GLU A 74 -19.02 27.59 3.92
CA GLU A 74 -20.23 26.89 3.51
C GLU A 74 -20.06 26.42 2.07
N LEU A 75 -20.20 25.11 1.85
CA LEU A 75 -20.40 24.48 0.56
C LEU A 75 -21.88 24.15 0.42
N LYS A 76 -22.53 24.80 -0.53
CA LYS A 76 -23.94 24.63 -0.81
C LYS A 76 -24.21 24.91 -2.28
N ASP A 77 -25.12 24.15 -2.88
CA ASP A 77 -25.54 24.33 -4.29
C ASP A 77 -24.35 24.32 -5.27
N GLY A 78 -23.31 23.52 -4.95
CA GLY A 78 -22.10 23.37 -5.75
C GLY A 78 -21.12 24.53 -5.70
N LEU A 79 -21.25 25.44 -4.74
CA LEU A 79 -20.37 26.58 -4.55
C LEU A 79 -19.81 26.60 -3.12
N LEU A 80 -18.48 26.70 -3.01
CA LEU A 80 -17.79 26.93 -1.74
C LEU A 80 -17.64 28.44 -1.50
N THR A 81 -18.10 28.89 -0.33
CA THR A 81 -17.87 30.24 0.17
C THR A 81 -17.06 30.16 1.47
N VAL A 82 -16.02 30.98 1.59
CA VAL A 82 -15.18 31.07 2.79
C VAL A 82 -15.18 32.53 3.26
N ASP A 83 -15.38 32.78 4.56
CA ASP A 83 -15.27 34.11 5.17
C ASP A 83 -13.80 34.52 5.33
N SER A 84 -13.14 34.73 4.20
CA SER A 84 -11.78 35.24 4.12
C SER A 84 -11.65 36.22 2.97
N LYS A 85 -10.89 37.29 3.20
CA LYS A 85 -10.51 38.25 2.15
C LYS A 85 -9.17 37.91 1.51
N GLU A 86 -8.40 36.99 2.09
CA GLU A 86 -7.05 36.61 1.65
C GLU A 86 -6.99 35.12 1.33
N THR A 87 -6.02 34.73 0.49
CA THR A 87 -5.68 33.33 0.24
C THR A 87 -5.18 32.68 1.52
N ILE A 88 -5.68 31.49 1.85
CA ILE A 88 -5.28 30.72 3.03
C ILE A 88 -4.23 29.70 2.61
N TYR A 89 -3.09 29.68 3.31
CA TYR A 89 -2.03 28.69 3.13
C TYR A 89 -1.87 27.91 4.43
N TYR A 90 -2.07 26.59 4.37
CA TYR A 90 -1.90 25.70 5.49
C TYR A 90 -0.91 24.60 5.15
N LYS A 91 0.13 24.47 5.98
CA LYS A 91 1.14 23.41 5.87
C LYS A 91 0.76 22.28 6.80
N HIS A 92 0.40 21.11 6.25
CA HIS A 92 0.15 19.93 7.05
C HIS A 92 1.37 19.01 7.02
N THR A 93 1.78 18.51 8.19
CA THR A 93 2.88 17.54 8.30
C THR A 93 2.30 16.14 8.43
N GLY A 94 2.79 15.20 7.63
CA GLY A 94 2.23 13.86 7.52
C GLY A 94 1.80 13.53 6.09
N ASP A 95 1.75 12.24 5.80
CA ASP A 95 1.55 11.72 4.44
C ASP A 95 0.36 10.79 4.35
N LEU A 96 0.00 10.08 5.42
CA LEU A 96 -0.90 8.94 5.28
C LEU A 96 -2.31 9.38 4.93
N LEU A 97 -2.81 10.46 5.54
CA LEU A 97 -4.08 11.08 5.19
C LEU A 97 -4.06 11.63 3.76
N PHE A 98 -2.95 12.28 3.40
CA PHE A 98 -2.78 12.81 2.05
C PHE A 98 -2.73 11.70 1.00
N ASP A 99 -2.11 10.58 1.31
CA ASP A 99 -2.07 9.38 0.47
C ASP A 99 -3.49 8.86 0.21
N PHE A 100 -4.33 8.76 1.24
CA PHE A 100 -5.74 8.43 1.05
C PHE A 100 -6.45 9.43 0.15
N VAL A 101 -6.36 10.72 0.46
CA VAL A 101 -7.01 11.79 -0.33
C VAL A 101 -6.54 11.75 -1.79
N SER A 102 -5.25 11.54 -2.01
CA SER A 102 -4.62 11.46 -3.33
C SER A 102 -5.16 10.28 -4.15
N GLU A 103 -5.28 9.10 -3.54
CA GLU A 103 -5.80 7.91 -4.21
C GLU A 103 -7.28 8.08 -4.56
N TYR A 104 -8.09 8.61 -3.64
CA TYR A 104 -9.49 8.92 -3.92
C TYR A 104 -9.65 9.95 -5.05
N ALA A 105 -8.85 11.01 -5.07
CA ALA A 105 -8.87 12.01 -6.12
C ALA A 105 -8.50 11.41 -7.48
N SER A 106 -7.50 10.52 -7.53
CA SER A 106 -7.09 9.80 -8.73
C SER A 106 -8.21 8.89 -9.26
N ILE A 107 -8.84 8.10 -8.39
CA ILE A 107 -9.96 7.22 -8.75
C ILE A 107 -11.15 8.04 -9.26
N PHE A 108 -11.51 9.13 -8.56
CA PHE A 108 -12.62 9.99 -8.95
C PHE A 108 -12.38 10.60 -10.33
N ASN A 109 -11.21 11.20 -10.56
CA ASN A 109 -10.85 11.79 -11.85
C ASN A 109 -10.93 10.75 -12.98
N LYS A 110 -10.41 9.54 -12.76
CA LYS A 110 -10.52 8.45 -13.74
C LYS A 110 -11.98 8.07 -14.04
N MET A 111 -12.84 8.04 -13.03
CA MET A 111 -14.27 7.75 -13.21
C MET A 111 -14.98 8.85 -14.00
N THR A 112 -14.67 10.12 -13.72
CA THR A 112 -15.21 11.27 -14.46
C THR A 112 -14.81 11.24 -15.93
N LEU A 113 -13.54 10.93 -16.22
CA LEU A 113 -13.05 10.77 -17.59
C LEU A 113 -13.78 9.65 -18.34
N LEU A 114 -13.92 8.47 -17.72
CA LEU A 114 -14.66 7.34 -18.32
C LEU A 114 -16.12 7.70 -18.64
N ASN A 115 -16.80 8.44 -17.76
CA ASN A 115 -18.17 8.87 -17.99
C ASN A 115 -18.27 9.91 -19.12
N SER A 116 -17.27 10.78 -19.25
CA SER A 116 -17.21 11.76 -20.36
C SER A 116 -16.97 11.09 -21.71
N GLU A 117 -16.10 10.07 -21.79
CA GLU A 117 -15.84 9.30 -23.01
C GLU A 117 -17.05 8.47 -23.48
N THR A 118 -17.88 7.99 -22.55
CA THR A 118 -19.14 7.29 -22.93
C THR A 118 -20.21 8.21 -23.51
N SER A 119 -20.00 9.54 -23.45
CA SER A 119 -20.94 10.56 -23.92
C SER A 119 -20.54 11.17 -25.27
N ASP A 120 -19.34 10.90 -25.77
CA ASP A 120 -18.83 11.48 -27.02
C ASP A 120 -18.06 10.41 -27.82
N THR A 121 -18.71 9.79 -28.80
CA THR A 121 -17.99 9.12 -29.89
C THR A 121 -17.44 10.19 -30.84
N GLY A 122 -16.37 10.85 -30.39
CA GLY A 122 -15.67 11.90 -31.12
C GLY A 122 -14.17 11.79 -30.82
N ASP A 123 -13.44 11.26 -31.80
CA ASP A 123 -12.00 11.05 -31.82
C ASP A 123 -11.20 12.29 -31.41
N THR A 124 -10.43 12.23 -30.32
CA THR A 124 -9.12 12.91 -30.18
C THR A 124 -8.26 12.18 -29.15
N SER A 125 -7.26 11.47 -29.65
CA SER A 125 -6.18 10.90 -28.86
C SER A 125 -5.15 12.00 -28.56
N GLU A 126 -5.21 12.60 -27.37
CA GLU A 126 -4.08 13.36 -26.82
C GLU A 126 -3.29 12.47 -25.86
N SER A 127 -2.21 11.89 -26.40
CA SER A 127 -1.14 11.28 -25.62
C SER A 127 -0.39 12.37 -24.85
N ILE A 128 -0.60 12.46 -23.54
CA ILE A 128 0.25 13.31 -22.69
C ILE A 128 1.51 12.52 -22.33
N GLY A 129 2.63 13.02 -22.83
CA GLY A 129 3.96 12.44 -22.66
C GLY A 129 4.39 12.35 -21.21
N LEU A 130 4.99 11.21 -20.87
CA LEU A 130 5.76 11.01 -19.67
C LEU A 130 7.12 11.71 -19.86
N GLU A 131 7.33 12.83 -19.18
CA GLU A 131 8.67 13.26 -18.83
C GLU A 131 8.82 13.14 -17.30
N ASP A 132 9.77 12.29 -16.92
CA ASP A 132 10.14 11.94 -15.57
C ASP A 132 11.55 12.49 -15.36
N VAL A 133 11.64 13.72 -14.83
CA VAL A 133 12.90 14.29 -14.34
C VAL A 133 12.60 15.01 -13.04
N GLY A 134 12.77 14.30 -11.94
CA GLY A 134 12.78 14.84 -10.59
C GLY A 134 13.69 13.95 -9.75
N THR A 135 14.90 14.43 -9.51
CA THR A 135 15.93 13.78 -8.70
C THR A 135 15.46 13.66 -7.26
N ASP A 136 15.47 12.44 -6.74
CA ASP A 136 15.25 12.13 -5.32
C ASP A 136 16.41 12.72 -4.49
N GLU A 137 16.24 13.94 -3.98
CA GLU A 137 17.10 14.52 -2.95
C GLU A 137 16.50 14.25 -1.56
N GLU A 138 17.24 13.44 -0.78
CA GLU A 138 17.38 13.42 0.68
C GLU A 138 16.17 13.88 1.53
N ASP A 139 15.40 12.91 2.03
CA ASP A 139 14.20 13.14 2.86
C ASP A 139 14.48 12.91 4.36
N ASP A 140 15.27 13.80 4.96
CA ASP A 140 15.36 13.96 6.44
C ASP A 140 14.45 15.11 6.94
N LYS A 141 13.52 15.58 6.10
CA LYS A 141 12.46 16.50 6.49
C LYS A 141 11.17 15.69 6.68
N PRO A 142 10.33 16.04 7.66
CA PRO A 142 9.01 15.42 7.71
C PRO A 142 8.26 15.81 6.44
N ASN A 143 7.82 14.82 5.68
CA ASN A 143 7.01 15.06 4.50
C ASN A 143 5.77 15.87 4.91
N TYR A 144 5.45 16.82 4.04
CA TYR A 144 4.37 17.76 4.25
C TYR A 144 3.70 18.03 2.92
N TYR A 145 2.42 18.37 2.98
CA TYR A 145 1.67 18.86 1.83
C TYR A 145 1.04 20.21 2.18
N MET A 146 0.84 21.03 1.14
CA MET A 146 0.20 22.33 1.29
C MET A 146 -1.29 22.23 0.97
N ILE A 147 -2.14 22.73 1.86
CA ILE A 147 -3.55 23.01 1.57
C ILE A 147 -3.68 24.51 1.32
N ILE A 148 -4.20 24.88 0.15
CA ILE A 148 -4.31 26.27 -0.28
C ILE A 148 -5.77 26.53 -0.64
N VAL A 149 -6.39 27.52 -0.02
CA VAL A 149 -7.81 27.85 -0.22
C VAL A 149 -7.94 29.29 -0.70
N ASP A 150 -8.59 29.50 -1.85
CA ASP A 150 -8.88 30.83 -2.39
C ASP A 150 -10.24 30.89 -3.09
N THR A 151 -11.24 31.40 -2.37
CA THR A 151 -12.57 31.70 -2.94
C THR A 151 -12.71 33.14 -3.44
N THR A 152 -11.64 33.94 -3.38
CA THR A 152 -11.61 35.36 -3.75
C THR A 152 -11.11 35.58 -5.18
N GLY A 153 -10.43 34.59 -5.75
CA GLY A 153 -9.81 34.66 -7.08
C GLY A 153 -8.46 35.39 -7.11
N LYS A 154 -7.81 35.60 -5.96
CA LYS A 154 -6.48 36.23 -5.88
C LYS A 154 -5.37 35.33 -6.43
N THR A 155 -5.51 34.02 -6.30
CA THR A 155 -4.69 33.00 -6.95
C THR A 155 -5.55 31.93 -7.64
N ASN A 156 -4.90 31.00 -8.33
CA ASN A 156 -5.51 29.82 -8.94
C ASN A 156 -4.62 28.58 -8.72
N SER A 157 -5.05 27.44 -9.26
CA SER A 157 -4.38 26.13 -9.11
C SER A 157 -2.93 26.09 -9.58
N SER A 158 -2.48 27.01 -10.43
CA SER A 158 -1.09 27.12 -10.86
C SER A 158 -0.12 27.34 -9.68
N VAL A 159 -0.60 27.86 -8.54
CA VAL A 159 0.20 28.02 -7.32
C VAL A 159 0.77 26.68 -6.81
N LEU A 160 0.11 25.56 -7.14
CA LEU A 160 0.60 24.21 -6.81
C LEU A 160 1.91 23.88 -7.50
N ALA A 161 2.30 24.58 -8.58
CA ALA A 161 3.61 24.40 -9.23
C ALA A 161 4.78 24.53 -8.26
N ASN A 162 4.64 25.35 -7.21
CA ASN A 162 5.68 25.63 -6.22
C ASN A 162 5.84 24.53 -5.16
N TYR A 163 4.99 23.50 -5.17
CA TYR A 163 4.96 22.47 -4.14
C TYR A 163 5.06 21.07 -4.77
N LYS A 164 5.76 20.16 -4.07
CA LYS A 164 5.80 18.72 -4.39
C LYS A 164 4.40 18.12 -4.30
N ASP A 165 3.79 18.31 -3.14
CA ASP A 165 2.49 17.78 -2.75
C ASP A 165 1.57 18.90 -2.27
N GLY A 166 0.31 18.89 -2.72
CA GLY A 166 -0.65 19.88 -2.26
C GLY A 166 -2.05 19.74 -2.81
N ILE A 167 -2.97 20.44 -2.16
CA ILE A 167 -4.38 20.56 -2.48
C ILE A 167 -4.67 22.04 -2.67
N PHE A 168 -5.21 22.42 -3.83
CA PHE A 168 -5.77 23.74 -4.05
C PHE A 168 -7.28 23.65 -4.09
N ILE A 169 -7.96 24.57 -3.41
CA ILE A 169 -9.42 24.63 -3.31
C ILE A 169 -9.84 26.06 -3.65
N ASP A 170 -10.77 26.21 -4.59
CA ASP A 170 -11.41 27.48 -4.91
C ASP A 170 -12.92 27.40 -4.72
N SER A 171 -13.66 28.43 -5.15
CA SER A 171 -15.12 28.45 -4.99
C SER A 171 -15.84 27.34 -5.77
N ASN A 172 -15.23 26.82 -6.84
CA ASN A 172 -15.87 25.90 -7.77
C ASN A 172 -15.39 24.46 -7.61
N GLY A 173 -14.26 24.20 -6.97
CA GLY A 173 -13.75 22.84 -6.84
C GLY A 173 -12.39 22.73 -6.17
N PHE A 174 -11.74 21.60 -6.41
CA PHE A 174 -10.41 21.33 -5.89
C PHE A 174 -9.50 20.66 -6.93
N PHE A 175 -8.20 20.79 -6.69
CA PHE A 175 -7.11 20.19 -7.46
C PHE A 175 -6.13 19.53 -6.49
N VAL A 176 -5.76 18.28 -6.75
CA VAL A 176 -4.80 17.52 -5.97
C VAL A 176 -3.58 17.23 -6.81
N LYS A 177 -2.42 17.56 -6.25
CA LYS A 177 -1.11 17.36 -6.86
C LYS A 177 -0.26 16.52 -5.94
N LYS A 178 0.33 15.44 -6.47
CA LYS A 178 1.24 14.54 -5.75
C LYS A 178 2.50 14.30 -6.55
N ASN A 179 3.66 14.36 -5.91
CA ASN A 179 4.98 14.17 -6.53
C ASN A 179 5.13 14.99 -7.82
N TYR A 180 4.87 16.30 -7.72
CA TYR A 180 4.95 17.25 -8.84
C TYR A 180 3.91 17.04 -9.96
N ARG A 181 3.02 16.06 -9.88
CA ARG A 181 2.01 15.73 -10.90
C ARG A 181 0.59 15.99 -10.40
N THR A 182 -0.25 16.62 -11.23
CA THR A 182 -1.69 16.70 -10.96
C THR A 182 -2.29 15.32 -11.11
N ILE A 183 -2.92 14.83 -10.05
CA ILE A 183 -3.46 13.47 -10.00
C ILE A 183 -4.99 13.43 -9.93
N GLY A 184 -5.64 14.55 -9.60
CA GLY A 184 -7.09 14.63 -9.63
C GLY A 184 -7.60 16.06 -9.46
N ASN A 185 -8.78 16.30 -10.02
CA ASN A 185 -9.57 17.51 -9.81
C ASN A 185 -11.05 17.12 -9.80
N ALA A 186 -11.87 17.94 -9.14
CA ALA A 186 -13.31 17.77 -9.17
C ALA A 186 -14.00 19.12 -9.03
N SER A 187 -15.17 19.24 -9.67
CA SER A 187 -16.05 20.39 -9.52
C SER A 187 -17.02 20.14 -8.37
N PHE A 188 -17.25 21.15 -7.54
CA PHE A 188 -18.29 21.13 -6.52
C PHE A 188 -19.70 21.07 -7.13
N SER A 189 -19.87 21.50 -8.39
CA SER A 189 -21.13 21.32 -9.12
C SER A 189 -21.57 19.86 -9.25
N ASP A 190 -20.62 18.92 -9.23
CA ASP A 190 -20.89 17.48 -9.29
C ASP A 190 -21.56 16.97 -7.99
N PHE A 191 -21.50 17.80 -6.94
CA PHE A 191 -22.01 17.52 -5.59
C PHE A 191 -23.07 18.56 -5.16
N ASN A 192 -23.90 19.07 -6.07
CA ASN A 192 -24.90 20.12 -5.80
C ASN A 192 -25.84 19.84 -4.61
N SER A 193 -26.13 18.57 -4.31
CA SER A 193 -27.00 18.18 -3.19
C SER A 193 -26.30 18.20 -1.82
N LEU A 194 -24.99 18.42 -1.80
CA LEU A 194 -24.17 18.40 -0.60
C LEU A 194 -24.24 19.74 0.12
N TYR A 195 -24.48 19.69 1.42
CA TYR A 195 -24.41 20.83 2.32
C TYR A 195 -23.34 20.55 3.37
N VAL A 196 -22.26 21.33 3.35
CA VAL A 196 -21.17 21.20 4.32
C VAL A 196 -20.77 22.58 4.82
N ASN A 197 -20.80 22.75 6.13
CA ASN A 197 -20.23 23.90 6.84
C ASN A 197 -19.18 23.41 7.84
N ASN A 198 -18.62 24.31 8.65
CA ASN A 198 -17.61 23.97 9.66
C ASN A 198 -18.07 22.83 10.59
N GLU A 199 -19.31 22.89 11.11
CA GLU A 199 -19.84 21.89 12.05
C GLU A 199 -19.99 20.51 11.40
N VAL A 200 -20.59 20.46 10.20
CA VAL A 200 -20.75 19.22 9.43
C VAL A 200 -19.38 18.64 9.11
N PHE A 201 -18.44 19.45 8.63
CA PHE A 201 -17.10 18.99 8.30
C PHE A 201 -16.33 18.43 9.51
N LEU A 202 -16.45 19.07 10.68
CA LEU A 202 -15.87 18.56 11.93
C LEU A 202 -16.49 17.24 12.37
N SER A 203 -17.79 17.05 12.13
CA SER A 203 -18.49 15.77 12.35
C SER A 203 -17.95 14.68 11.41
N GLU A 204 -17.76 14.99 10.12
CA GLU A 204 -17.20 14.06 9.13
C GLU A 204 -15.76 13.65 9.48
N LEU A 205 -14.90 14.60 9.88
CA LEU A 205 -13.55 14.29 10.34
C LEU A 205 -13.56 13.37 11.57
N SER A 206 -14.51 13.58 12.49
CA SER A 206 -14.69 12.71 13.65
C SER A 206 -15.10 11.29 13.24
N GLY A 207 -15.96 11.16 12.21
CA GLY A 207 -16.29 9.88 11.59
C GLY A 207 -15.08 9.21 10.93
N LEU A 208 -14.26 9.97 10.20
CA LEU A 208 -13.04 9.46 9.54
C LEU A 208 -12.01 8.91 10.53
N LYS A 209 -11.91 9.47 11.73
CA LYS A 209 -11.06 8.89 12.81
C LYS A 209 -11.43 7.46 13.18
N ILE A 210 -12.64 7.03 12.88
CA ILE A 210 -13.13 5.67 13.14
C ILE A 210 -13.06 4.84 11.86
N ILE A 211 -13.59 5.38 10.76
CA ILE A 211 -13.73 4.66 9.49
C ILE A 211 -12.37 4.29 8.88
N LEU A 212 -11.39 5.21 8.88
CA LEU A 212 -10.09 4.96 8.25
C LEU A 212 -9.28 3.89 9.00
N PRO A 213 -9.13 3.93 10.35
CA PRO A 213 -8.51 2.83 11.08
C PRO A 213 -9.15 1.46 10.84
N ILE A 214 -10.48 1.38 10.82
CA ILE A 214 -11.19 0.12 10.55
C ILE A 214 -10.87 -0.37 9.14
N THR A 215 -10.89 0.53 8.17
CA THR A 215 -10.56 0.23 6.77
C THR A 215 -9.13 -0.29 6.65
N ILE A 216 -8.14 0.38 7.24
CA ILE A 216 -6.74 -0.07 7.26
C ILE A 216 -6.63 -1.46 7.90
N MET A 217 -7.29 -1.65 9.05
CA MET A 217 -7.20 -2.91 9.80
C MET A 217 -7.77 -4.10 9.02
N LEU A 218 -8.81 -3.90 8.22
CA LEU A 218 -9.47 -4.94 7.43
C LEU A 218 -8.80 -5.19 6.07
N PHE A 219 -8.51 -4.13 5.32
CA PHE A 219 -8.11 -4.25 3.92
C PHE A 219 -6.60 -4.40 3.72
N LYS A 220 -5.76 -3.74 4.53
CA LYS A 220 -4.29 -3.82 4.36
C LYS A 220 -3.74 -5.25 4.42
N PRO A 221 -4.17 -6.13 5.34
CA PRO A 221 -3.71 -7.52 5.33
C PRO A 221 -4.08 -8.30 4.07
N ILE A 222 -5.21 -7.97 3.44
CA ILE A 222 -5.67 -8.59 2.20
C ILE A 222 -4.78 -8.13 1.04
N PHE A 223 -4.51 -6.82 0.95
CA PHE A 223 -3.59 -6.29 -0.06
C PHE A 223 -2.18 -6.89 0.07
N ASN A 224 -1.61 -6.91 1.28
CA ASN A 224 -0.30 -7.52 1.53
C ASN A 224 -0.27 -9.02 1.14
N PHE A 225 -1.37 -9.74 1.35
CA PHE A 225 -1.48 -11.13 0.92
C PHE A 225 -1.48 -11.26 -0.60
N CYS A 226 -2.21 -10.41 -1.31
CA CYS A 226 -2.21 -10.37 -2.77
C CYS A 226 -0.80 -10.07 -3.32
N ASP A 227 -0.09 -9.11 -2.73
CA ASP A 227 1.31 -8.81 -3.10
C ASP A 227 2.22 -10.03 -2.90
N ASN A 228 2.08 -10.72 -1.77
CA ASN A 228 2.80 -11.96 -1.47
C ASN A 228 2.45 -13.11 -2.44
N LEU A 229 1.24 -13.15 -3.02
CA LEU A 229 0.90 -14.09 -4.08
C LEU A 229 1.59 -13.71 -5.39
N ILE A 230 1.46 -12.44 -5.79
CA ILE A 230 2.01 -11.92 -7.05
C ILE A 230 3.52 -12.15 -7.06
N ILE A 231 4.22 -11.77 -6.00
CA ILE A 231 5.67 -11.91 -5.92
C ILE A 231 6.12 -13.38 -6.01
N VAL A 232 5.38 -14.33 -5.40
CA VAL A 232 5.73 -15.74 -5.51
C VAL A 232 5.49 -16.27 -6.89
N PHE A 233 4.34 -15.97 -7.49
CA PHE A 233 4.05 -16.53 -8.81
C PHE A 233 4.96 -15.91 -9.88
N LEU A 234 5.20 -14.60 -9.83
CA LEU A 234 5.98 -13.93 -10.87
C LEU A 234 7.50 -14.08 -10.65
N PHE A 235 7.99 -14.09 -9.41
CA PHE A 235 9.42 -14.02 -9.12
C PHE A 235 9.96 -15.26 -8.39
N PHE A 236 9.49 -15.56 -7.17
CA PHE A 236 10.12 -16.63 -6.38
C PHE A 236 9.89 -18.03 -6.94
N GLY A 237 8.72 -18.31 -7.52
CA GLY A 237 8.39 -19.58 -8.15
C GLY A 237 9.34 -19.92 -9.31
N PRO A 238 9.51 -19.03 -10.31
CA PRO A 238 10.49 -19.24 -11.38
C PRO A 238 11.94 -19.34 -10.88
N LEU A 239 12.36 -18.45 -9.97
CA LEU A 239 13.74 -18.46 -9.45
C LEU A 239 14.05 -19.72 -8.63
N THR A 240 13.12 -20.18 -7.80
CA THR A 240 13.26 -21.42 -7.04
C THR A 240 13.29 -22.65 -7.95
N LEU A 241 12.60 -22.60 -9.10
CA LEU A 241 12.61 -23.67 -10.10
C LEU A 241 13.98 -23.75 -10.78
N LEU A 242 14.54 -22.58 -11.14
CA LEU A 242 15.90 -22.46 -11.66
C LEU A 242 16.93 -22.98 -10.65
N LEU A 243 16.84 -22.58 -9.39
CA LEU A 243 17.68 -23.10 -8.30
C LEU A 243 17.60 -24.63 -8.21
N GLY A 244 16.40 -25.20 -8.26
CA GLY A 244 16.20 -26.65 -8.27
C GLY A 244 16.96 -27.34 -9.41
N SER A 245 16.85 -26.79 -10.62
CA SER A 245 17.57 -27.28 -11.80
C SER A 245 19.10 -27.24 -11.62
N LEU A 246 19.63 -26.10 -11.17
CA LEU A 246 21.07 -25.92 -10.90
C LEU A 246 21.59 -26.91 -9.85
N MET A 247 20.77 -27.21 -8.84
CA MET A 247 21.11 -28.14 -7.76
C MET A 247 20.87 -29.62 -8.12
N LYS A 248 20.38 -29.90 -9.35
CA LYS A 248 20.02 -31.22 -9.88
C LYS A 248 18.86 -31.88 -9.12
N VAL A 249 17.90 -31.08 -8.65
CA VAL A 249 16.65 -31.53 -8.01
C VAL A 249 15.48 -31.19 -8.94
N LYS A 250 14.78 -32.22 -9.43
CA LYS A 250 13.62 -32.02 -10.32
C LYS A 250 12.42 -31.50 -9.53
N LEU A 251 12.14 -30.21 -9.65
CA LEU A 251 10.93 -29.55 -9.17
C LEU A 251 9.99 -29.26 -10.33
N ASN A 252 8.69 -29.22 -10.05
CA ASN A 252 7.72 -28.58 -10.93
C ASN A 252 7.38 -27.19 -10.36
N TYR A 253 6.74 -26.35 -11.17
CA TYR A 253 6.42 -24.98 -10.78
C TYR A 253 5.57 -24.91 -9.50
N SER A 254 4.56 -25.79 -9.35
CA SER A 254 3.72 -25.87 -8.15
C SER A 254 4.52 -26.16 -6.88
N ARG A 255 5.48 -27.10 -6.94
CA ARG A 255 6.40 -27.40 -5.83
C ARG A 255 7.35 -26.24 -5.56
N SER A 256 7.80 -25.55 -6.59
CA SER A 256 8.63 -24.37 -6.48
C SER A 256 7.94 -23.22 -5.73
N CYS A 257 6.70 -22.89 -6.12
CA CYS A 257 5.89 -21.90 -5.41
C CYS A 257 5.58 -22.36 -3.98
N THR A 258 5.32 -23.65 -3.78
CA THR A 258 5.09 -24.21 -2.44
C THR A 258 6.28 -23.97 -1.53
N LEU A 259 7.52 -24.25 -1.97
CA LEU A 259 8.72 -23.94 -1.19
C LEU A 259 8.84 -22.45 -0.90
N SER A 260 8.60 -21.60 -1.90
CA SER A 260 8.69 -20.14 -1.78
C SER A 260 7.73 -19.56 -0.73
N PHE A 261 6.49 -20.07 -0.67
CA PHE A 261 5.50 -19.63 0.33
C PHE A 261 5.92 -19.95 1.77
N TYR A 262 6.57 -21.09 2.01
CA TYR A 262 7.11 -21.40 3.34
C TYR A 262 8.38 -20.58 3.62
N ALA A 263 9.28 -20.48 2.64
CA ALA A 263 10.55 -19.76 2.74
C ALA A 263 10.42 -18.27 3.09
N MET A 264 9.36 -17.59 2.61
CA MET A 264 9.17 -16.16 2.90
C MET A 264 8.75 -15.84 4.34
N THR A 265 8.55 -16.86 5.19
CA THR A 265 8.03 -16.65 6.56
C THR A 265 9.05 -15.90 7.44
N LEU A 266 10.34 -16.21 7.32
CA LEU A 266 11.39 -15.47 8.02
C LEU A 266 11.50 -14.01 7.56
N PRO A 267 11.63 -13.69 6.26
CA PRO A 267 11.75 -12.30 5.84
C PRO A 267 10.50 -11.47 6.12
N LEU A 268 9.30 -12.07 6.11
CA LEU A 268 8.09 -11.39 6.59
C LEU A 268 8.16 -11.07 8.09
N LEU A 269 8.60 -12.01 8.93
CA LEU A 269 8.81 -11.74 10.35
C LEU A 269 9.81 -10.60 10.56
N LEU A 270 10.94 -10.64 9.85
CA LEU A 270 11.97 -9.61 9.93
C LEU A 270 11.42 -8.23 9.54
N GLN A 271 10.68 -8.15 8.43
CA GLN A 271 10.03 -6.93 7.98
C GLN A 271 9.09 -6.37 9.05
N SER A 272 8.22 -7.23 9.61
CA SER A 272 7.28 -6.81 10.64
C SER A 272 7.97 -6.30 11.89
N LEU A 273 9.03 -6.98 12.35
CA LEU A 273 9.79 -6.55 13.52
C LEU A 273 10.45 -5.19 13.30
N LEU A 274 11.05 -4.95 12.13
CA LEU A 274 11.65 -3.65 11.79
C LEU A 274 10.60 -2.53 11.76
N LEU A 275 9.46 -2.77 11.09
CA LEU A 275 8.37 -1.80 11.00
C LEU A 275 7.80 -1.46 12.38
N ILE A 276 7.61 -2.45 13.24
CA ILE A 276 7.15 -2.27 14.63
C ILE A 276 8.19 -1.50 15.46
N ALA A 277 9.48 -1.80 15.27
CA ALA A 277 10.57 -1.07 15.92
C ALA A 277 10.73 0.37 15.41
N GLY A 278 9.97 0.77 14.38
CA GLY A 278 10.08 2.08 13.76
C GLY A 278 11.31 2.23 12.87
N ILE A 279 11.96 1.13 12.51
CA ILE A 279 13.18 1.12 11.68
C ILE A 279 12.76 0.96 10.23
N TYR A 280 13.02 1.99 9.44
CA TYR A 280 12.87 1.96 7.99
C TYR A 280 14.23 1.63 7.37
N VAL A 281 14.26 0.58 6.56
CA VAL A 281 15.46 0.15 5.85
C VAL A 281 15.21 0.35 4.37
N ASP A 282 15.96 1.26 3.76
CA ASP A 282 15.90 1.50 2.33
C ASP A 282 16.23 0.21 1.57
N TYR A 283 15.50 -0.03 0.49
CA TYR A 283 15.67 -1.23 -0.35
C TYR A 283 15.56 -2.57 0.42
N PHE A 284 14.81 -2.62 1.54
CA PHE A 284 14.58 -3.85 2.30
C PHE A 284 14.04 -5.00 1.44
N SER A 285 13.34 -4.69 0.34
CA SER A 285 12.90 -5.68 -0.67
C SER A 285 14.06 -6.57 -1.16
N VAL A 286 15.27 -6.03 -1.34
CA VAL A 286 16.44 -6.82 -1.76
C VAL A 286 16.81 -7.85 -0.68
N ILE A 287 16.83 -7.44 0.59
CA ILE A 287 17.09 -8.34 1.73
C ILE A 287 16.01 -9.42 1.79
N PHE A 288 14.74 -9.02 1.68
CA PHE A 288 13.61 -9.93 1.65
C PHE A 288 13.78 -11.02 0.58
N TYR A 289 14.19 -10.62 -0.63
CA TYR A 289 14.35 -11.54 -1.76
C TYR A 289 15.53 -12.50 -1.54
N MET A 290 16.66 -11.96 -1.07
CA MET A 290 17.87 -12.75 -0.80
C MET A 290 17.61 -13.80 0.28
N VAL A 291 16.97 -13.43 1.39
CA VAL A 291 16.64 -14.37 2.48
C VAL A 291 15.66 -15.44 1.99
N THR A 292 14.64 -15.06 1.23
CA THR A 292 13.67 -16.03 0.67
C THR A 292 14.35 -17.05 -0.23
N LEU A 293 15.20 -16.61 -1.18
CA LEU A 293 15.90 -17.50 -2.10
C LEU A 293 16.95 -18.37 -1.40
N LEU A 294 17.64 -17.83 -0.38
CA LEU A 294 18.53 -18.61 0.47
C LEU A 294 17.77 -19.77 1.13
N TYR A 295 16.61 -19.49 1.72
CA TYR A 295 15.77 -20.51 2.37
C TYR A 295 15.26 -21.56 1.37
N CYS A 296 14.86 -21.14 0.17
CA CYS A 296 14.54 -22.06 -0.92
C CYS A 296 15.73 -22.96 -1.27
N GLY A 297 16.94 -22.40 -1.40
CA GLY A 297 18.16 -23.16 -1.68
C GLY A 297 18.47 -24.20 -0.61
N LEU A 298 18.38 -23.83 0.67
CA LEU A 298 18.58 -24.75 1.80
C LEU A 298 17.56 -25.88 1.80
N ALA A 299 16.28 -25.57 1.59
CA ALA A 299 15.22 -26.57 1.47
C ALA A 299 15.46 -27.53 0.29
N ILE A 300 15.94 -27.02 -0.86
CA ILE A 300 16.28 -27.84 -2.03
C ILE A 300 17.48 -28.74 -1.76
N ASN A 301 18.49 -28.23 -1.05
CA ASN A 301 19.65 -29.05 -0.67
C ASN A 301 19.21 -30.25 0.15
N GLU A 302 18.31 -30.04 1.11
CA GLU A 302 17.76 -31.13 1.91
C GLU A 302 16.98 -32.16 1.09
N LEU A 303 16.24 -31.72 0.07
CA LEU A 303 15.54 -32.64 -0.84
C LEU A 303 16.52 -33.55 -1.61
N LYS A 304 17.69 -33.04 -1.97
CA LYS A 304 18.73 -33.77 -2.69
C LYS A 304 19.32 -34.90 -1.86
N ASP A 305 19.62 -34.62 -0.59
CA ASP A 305 20.30 -35.58 0.29
C ASP A 305 19.39 -36.76 0.65
N THR A 306 18.09 -36.52 0.83
CA THR A 306 17.12 -37.62 0.98
C THR A 306 17.01 -38.49 -0.27
N ASN A 307 17.04 -37.92 -1.48
CA ASN A 307 17.00 -38.72 -2.70
C ASN A 307 18.24 -39.62 -2.84
N LYS A 308 19.43 -39.14 -2.47
CA LYS A 308 20.65 -39.96 -2.44
C LYS A 308 20.57 -41.06 -1.38
N SER A 309 20.10 -40.74 -0.18
CA SER A 309 19.94 -41.72 0.91
C SER A 309 19.00 -42.87 0.53
N ASN A 310 17.85 -42.55 -0.07
CA ASN A 310 16.88 -43.57 -0.50
C ASN A 310 17.45 -44.49 -1.58
N LEU A 311 18.30 -43.96 -2.48
CA LEU A 311 18.95 -44.74 -3.53
C LEU A 311 20.00 -45.72 -2.97
N ASN A 312 20.69 -45.34 -1.88
CA ASN A 312 21.70 -46.19 -1.24
C ASN A 312 21.09 -47.31 -0.37
N LEU A 313 19.85 -47.15 0.11
CA LEU A 313 19.12 -48.19 0.86
C LEU A 313 18.47 -49.25 -0.05
N MET A 314 18.43 -49.00 -1.37
CA MET A 314 17.88 -49.92 -2.38
C MET A 314 18.97 -50.72 -3.11
N LYS A 315 20.24 -50.53 -2.76
CA LYS A 315 21.38 -51.32 -3.23
C LYS A 315 21.80 -52.31 -2.14
#